data_AF-A0A815I4L4-F1
#
_entry.id   AF-A0A815I4L4-F1
#
_cell.length_a   1.000
_cell.length_b   1.000
_cell.length_c   1.000
_cell.angle_alpha   90.00
_cell.angle_beta   90.00
_cell.angle_gamma   90.00
#
_symmetry.space_group_name_H-M   'P 1'
#
loop_
_entity.id
_entity.type
_entity.pdbx_description
1 polymer ?
#
loop_
_entity_poly.entity_id
_entity_poly.type
_entity_poly.pdbx_seq_one_letter_code
_entity_poly.pdbx_strand_id
1 'polypeptide(L)'
;MSDDDDIPPLEDIPINTVPTKPSATPVVKYVEAPSNEKPAIDKSYAGMKKGFLNSSSTSKSKSNELIEVIRRKPEQTKDFRVLDEVQQVIKEEQQSKNSWLTNDLLKQIEGDESLAKNFSNPYFMEAINLFQQKPEEALKKYGHNAEVMTFFDKMAKILGTHFTSIADKEDKQKKTNVDPEVNKLLQDEQVRQLLLDPDVVKFMKFLREEPDKAQWVMRTADATMRGKIQRLVELGLLSVA
;
A
#
# COMPACT_ATOMS: atom_id res chain seq x y z
N MET A 1 -20.69 43.99 28.20
CA MET A 1 -20.88 44.94 27.10
C MET A 1 -19.54 45.06 26.43
N SER A 2 -19.32 44.35 25.32
CA SER A 2 -19.79 44.73 23.97
C SER A 2 -18.58 45.32 23.24
N ASP A 3 -18.21 44.99 22.02
CA ASP A 3 -18.75 44.09 20.99
C ASP A 3 -17.62 43.91 19.96
N ASP A 4 -17.66 42.79 19.25
CA ASP A 4 -17.23 42.59 17.86
C ASP A 4 -15.90 43.21 17.36
N ASP A 5 -14.84 42.39 17.33
CA ASP A 5 -13.75 42.53 16.36
C ASP A 5 -14.29 42.19 14.96
N ASP A 6 -14.63 43.25 14.23
CA ASP A 6 -15.02 43.33 12.83
C ASP A 6 -14.15 42.44 11.91
N ILE A 7 -14.75 41.36 11.43
CA ILE A 7 -14.34 40.68 10.19
C ILE A 7 -14.66 41.65 9.04
N PRO A 8 -13.70 41.99 8.16
CA PRO A 8 -14.00 42.88 7.05
C PRO A 8 -15.06 42.27 6.12
N PRO A 9 -16.02 43.06 5.63
CA PRO A 9 -17.11 42.57 4.79
C PRO A 9 -16.58 42.05 3.45
N LEU A 10 -16.98 40.82 3.09
CA LEU A 10 -16.88 40.31 1.73
C LEU A 10 -18.01 40.94 0.89
N GLU A 11 -17.73 42.10 0.31
CA GLU A 11 -18.60 42.70 -0.71
C GLU A 11 -17.99 42.51 -2.12
N ASP A 12 -18.82 41.91 -2.97
CA ASP A 12 -18.93 42.12 -4.42
C ASP A 12 -17.89 41.52 -5.38
N ILE A 13 -17.98 40.19 -5.57
CA ILE A 13 -17.61 39.59 -6.87
C ILE A 13 -18.87 39.62 -7.77
N PRO A 14 -18.89 40.40 -8.87
CA PRO A 14 -20.09 40.53 -9.70
C PRO A 14 -20.42 39.21 -10.43
N ILE A 15 -21.57 38.64 -10.07
CA ILE A 15 -22.30 37.66 -10.88
C ILE A 15 -22.84 38.42 -12.09
N ASN A 16 -22.27 38.17 -13.27
CA ASN A 16 -22.87 38.62 -14.52
C ASN A 16 -23.37 37.40 -15.31
N THR A 17 -24.69 37.19 -15.24
CA THR A 17 -25.42 36.15 -15.96
C THR A 17 -26.32 36.77 -17.04
N VAL A 18 -26.22 36.14 -18.23
CA VAL A 18 -27.19 36.01 -19.36
C VAL A 18 -27.48 37.24 -20.27
N PRO A 19 -28.10 37.08 -21.48
CA PRO A 19 -27.90 36.18 -22.65
C PRO A 19 -27.72 36.96 -23.99
N THR A 20 -27.27 36.30 -25.08
CA THR A 20 -27.92 36.31 -26.43
C THR A 20 -27.17 35.45 -27.47
N LYS A 21 -27.93 34.90 -28.43
CA LYS A 21 -27.66 33.89 -29.48
C LYS A 21 -27.52 34.59 -30.86
N PRO A 22 -27.41 33.91 -32.04
CA PRO A 22 -26.45 32.93 -32.61
C PRO A 22 -25.60 33.52 -33.78
N SER A 23 -24.79 32.67 -34.45
CA SER A 23 -24.10 32.84 -35.76
C SER A 23 -22.58 33.07 -35.60
N ALA A 24 -21.63 32.39 -36.26
CA ALA A 24 -21.64 31.57 -37.46
C ALA A 24 -20.55 30.47 -37.37
N THR A 25 -20.76 29.38 -38.11
CA THR A 25 -19.79 28.31 -38.38
C THR A 25 -18.66 28.78 -39.30
N PRO A 26 -17.51 28.08 -39.29
CA PRO A 26 -16.85 27.74 -40.53
C PRO A 26 -17.01 26.25 -40.81
N VAL A 27 -17.68 25.98 -41.92
CA VAL A 27 -17.75 24.70 -42.62
C VAL A 27 -16.38 24.42 -43.22
N VAL A 28 -15.78 23.26 -42.91
CA VAL A 28 -14.85 22.60 -43.83
C VAL A 28 -15.44 21.24 -44.18
N LYS A 29 -15.58 21.04 -45.48
CA LYS A 29 -16.36 20.01 -46.16
C LYS A 29 -15.41 19.21 -47.03
N TYR A 30 -15.78 17.94 -47.23
CA TYR A 30 -15.31 16.96 -48.21
C TYR A 30 -14.00 16.21 -47.85
N VAL A 31 -13.81 14.93 -48.20
CA VAL A 31 -14.51 14.06 -49.17
C VAL A 31 -14.41 12.60 -48.70
N GLU A 32 -15.46 11.84 -48.96
CA GLU A 32 -15.53 10.38 -48.87
C GLU A 32 -14.89 9.73 -50.12
N ALA A 33 -14.08 8.68 -49.89
CA ALA A 33 -13.63 7.55 -50.73
C ALA A 33 -13.16 7.78 -52.19
N PRO A 34 -12.13 7.03 -52.63
CA PRO A 34 -12.48 5.81 -53.37
C PRO A 34 -11.64 4.57 -53.01
N SER A 35 -12.29 3.42 -53.19
CA SER A 35 -11.72 2.09 -53.42
C SER A 35 -10.63 2.09 -54.50
N ASN A 36 -9.57 1.28 -54.37
CA ASN A 36 -9.41 0.00 -55.08
C ASN A 36 -8.02 -0.65 -54.85
N GLU A 37 -7.98 -1.97 -55.07
CA GLU A 37 -6.84 -2.77 -55.58
C GLU A 37 -5.64 -3.17 -54.70
N LYS A 38 -5.48 -4.50 -54.62
CA LYS A 38 -4.25 -5.24 -54.26
C LYS A 38 -3.14 -4.93 -55.28
N PRO A 39 -1.87 -5.05 -54.84
CA PRO A 39 -0.97 -5.90 -55.60
C PRO A 39 -0.18 -6.86 -54.70
N ALA A 40 -0.13 -8.12 -55.12
CA ALA A 40 0.94 -9.03 -54.77
C ALA A 40 2.18 -8.65 -55.60
N ILE A 41 3.37 -8.63 -54.98
CA ILE A 41 4.64 -9.04 -55.59
C ILE A 41 5.60 -9.45 -54.48
N ASP A 42 6.10 -10.67 -54.65
CA ASP A 42 7.23 -11.32 -54.01
C ASP A 42 8.45 -10.42 -53.82
N LYS A 43 8.97 -10.38 -52.59
CA LYS A 43 10.41 -10.48 -52.31
C LYS A 43 10.65 -11.32 -51.07
N SER A 44 10.77 -12.62 -51.32
CA SER A 44 11.77 -13.52 -50.75
C SER A 44 12.81 -12.81 -49.86
N TYR A 45 12.54 -12.74 -48.55
CA TYR A 45 13.58 -12.56 -47.53
C TYR A 45 14.10 -13.95 -47.16
N ALA A 46 14.87 -14.51 -48.09
CA ALA A 46 15.65 -15.72 -47.93
C ALA A 46 16.81 -15.47 -46.94
N GLY A 47 16.51 -15.59 -45.65
CA GLY A 47 17.47 -15.33 -44.56
C GLY A 47 17.67 -16.47 -43.56
N MET A 48 17.07 -17.65 -43.77
CA MET A 48 17.33 -18.83 -42.94
C MET A 48 17.65 -20.02 -43.84
N LYS A 49 18.95 -20.17 -44.13
CA LYS A 49 19.51 -21.31 -44.84
C LYS A 49 19.08 -22.62 -44.16
N LYS A 50 18.28 -23.38 -44.89
CA LYS A 50 18.15 -24.83 -44.73
C LYS A 50 19.53 -25.47 -44.86
N GLY A 51 19.89 -26.22 -43.82
CA GLY A 51 21.05 -27.09 -43.70
C GLY A 51 21.26 -27.22 -42.19
N PHE A 52 20.62 -28.17 -41.52
CA PHE A 52 21.29 -29.41 -41.08
C PHE A 52 20.34 -30.61 -40.90
N LEU A 53 19.13 -30.60 -41.49
CA LEU A 53 18.16 -31.71 -41.34
C LEU A 53 17.95 -32.46 -42.67
N ASN A 54 19.05 -32.94 -43.25
CA ASN A 54 19.02 -33.92 -44.34
C ASN A 54 19.79 -35.17 -43.93
N SER A 55 19.12 -36.10 -43.28
CA SER A 55 19.45 -37.53 -43.37
C SER A 55 18.24 -38.39 -43.01
N SER A 56 17.62 -38.92 -44.07
CA SER A 56 17.17 -40.31 -44.20
C SER A 56 16.21 -40.91 -43.15
N SER A 57 14.93 -40.94 -43.52
CA SER A 57 14.18 -42.17 -43.82
C SER A 57 14.20 -43.38 -42.84
N THR A 58 12.98 -43.77 -42.46
CA THR A 58 12.45 -45.16 -42.46
C THR A 58 12.22 -45.87 -41.12
N SER A 59 11.01 -46.45 -41.04
CA SER A 59 10.59 -47.69 -40.34
C SER A 59 10.60 -47.80 -38.81
N LYS A 60 9.38 -47.86 -38.29
CA LYS A 60 8.85 -48.78 -37.28
C LYS A 60 9.62 -50.12 -37.16
N SER A 61 10.22 -50.40 -36.00
CA SER A 61 10.19 -51.73 -35.36
C SER A 61 10.74 -51.67 -33.93
N LYS A 62 10.14 -52.47 -33.04
CA LYS A 62 10.65 -52.79 -31.70
C LYS A 62 11.91 -53.63 -31.84
N SER A 63 12.96 -53.28 -31.11
CA SER A 63 13.95 -54.24 -30.62
C SER A 63 14.47 -53.75 -29.27
N ASN A 64 14.28 -54.61 -28.27
CA ASN A 64 14.97 -54.55 -26.98
C ASN A 64 16.47 -54.56 -27.22
N GLU A 65 17.15 -53.49 -26.85
CA GLU A 65 18.52 -53.58 -26.38
C GLU A 65 18.76 -52.43 -25.39
N LEU A 66 19.17 -52.83 -24.19
CA LEU A 66 19.55 -51.97 -23.08
C LEU A 66 20.73 -51.09 -23.51
N ILE A 67 20.43 -49.89 -23.99
CA ILE A 67 21.32 -48.77 -23.77
C ILE A 67 20.91 -48.23 -22.41
N GLU A 68 21.78 -48.36 -21.41
CA GLU A 68 21.72 -47.49 -20.23
C GLU A 68 21.94 -46.06 -20.72
N VAL A 69 20.86 -45.44 -21.20
CA VAL A 69 20.77 -44.00 -21.27
C VAL A 69 20.97 -43.54 -19.84
N ILE A 70 22.10 -42.89 -19.58
CA ILE A 70 22.36 -42.15 -18.36
C ILE A 70 21.26 -41.10 -18.25
N ARG A 71 20.10 -41.51 -17.72
CA ARG A 71 19.05 -40.60 -17.31
C ARG A 71 19.63 -39.90 -16.10
N ARG A 72 19.97 -38.62 -16.24
CA ARG A 72 20.11 -37.77 -15.07
C ARG A 72 18.83 -37.96 -14.26
N LYS A 73 19.02 -38.33 -12.99
CA LYS A 73 18.00 -38.26 -11.95
C LYS A 73 17.22 -36.95 -12.15
N PRO A 74 15.88 -36.93 -12.07
CA PRO A 74 15.13 -35.69 -12.12
C PRO A 74 15.44 -34.90 -10.85
N GLU A 75 16.62 -34.29 -10.82
CA GLU A 75 16.94 -33.24 -9.90
C GLU A 75 16.07 -32.08 -10.36
N GLN A 76 15.18 -31.67 -9.45
CA GLN A 76 14.18 -30.65 -9.64
C GLN A 76 14.77 -29.52 -10.48
N THR A 77 14.27 -29.36 -11.70
CA THR A 77 14.51 -28.14 -12.47
C THR A 77 13.82 -27.03 -11.70
N LYS A 78 14.52 -26.45 -10.71
CA LYS A 78 14.24 -25.09 -10.27
C LYS A 78 14.31 -24.27 -11.55
N ASP A 79 13.15 -23.79 -11.98
CA ASP A 79 13.02 -23.03 -13.20
C ASP A 79 13.96 -21.82 -13.07
N PHE A 80 15.08 -21.80 -13.78
CA PHE A 80 16.13 -20.77 -13.60
C PHE A 80 15.62 -19.34 -13.85
N ARG A 81 14.43 -19.22 -14.45
CA ARG A 81 13.69 -17.96 -14.64
C ARG A 81 13.01 -17.45 -13.36
N VAL A 82 12.99 -18.26 -12.31
CA VAL A 82 12.50 -17.93 -10.98
C VAL A 82 13.69 -17.69 -10.08
N LEU A 83 13.96 -16.42 -9.82
CA LEU A 83 14.91 -16.02 -8.79
C LEU A 83 14.15 -15.98 -7.46
N ASP A 84 14.43 -16.94 -6.59
CA ASP A 84 13.76 -17.11 -5.28
C ASP A 84 13.81 -15.79 -4.46
N GLU A 85 14.92 -15.05 -4.54
CA GLU A 85 15.14 -13.75 -3.88
C GLU A 85 14.22 -12.65 -4.43
N VAL A 86 14.08 -12.55 -5.75
CA VAL A 86 13.21 -11.56 -6.39
C VAL A 86 11.74 -11.88 -6.10
N GLN A 87 11.38 -13.16 -6.02
CA GLN A 87 10.04 -13.55 -5.62
C GLN A 87 9.73 -13.25 -4.16
N GLN A 88 10.72 -13.37 -3.27
CA GLN A 88 10.58 -12.97 -1.88
C GLN A 88 10.41 -11.45 -1.75
N VAL A 89 11.21 -10.66 -2.44
CA VAL A 89 11.08 -9.19 -2.45
C VAL A 89 9.74 -8.75 -3.02
N ILE A 90 9.27 -9.33 -4.13
CA ILE A 90 7.95 -9.02 -4.68
C ILE A 90 6.83 -9.43 -3.71
N LYS A 91 6.95 -10.58 -3.04
CA LYS A 91 5.97 -11.02 -2.03
C LYS A 91 5.96 -10.12 -0.79
N GLU A 92 7.12 -9.77 -0.24
CA GLU A 92 7.23 -8.87 0.91
C GLU A 92 6.76 -7.45 0.55
N GLU A 93 7.06 -6.97 -0.65
CA GLU A 93 6.60 -5.68 -1.13
C GLU A 93 5.08 -5.68 -1.40
N GLN A 94 4.53 -6.77 -1.93
CA GLN A 94 3.08 -6.92 -2.05
C GLN A 94 2.39 -7.10 -0.69
N GLN A 95 3.00 -7.78 0.27
CA GLN A 95 2.44 -7.95 1.62
C GLN A 95 2.45 -6.64 2.40
N SER A 96 3.49 -5.81 2.24
CA SER A 96 3.56 -4.49 2.86
C SER A 96 2.61 -3.49 2.17
N LYS A 97 2.54 -3.47 0.83
CA LYS A 97 1.58 -2.63 0.08
C LYS A 97 0.12 -3.01 0.33
N ASN A 98 -0.14 -4.29 0.62
CA ASN A 98 -1.49 -4.81 0.92
C ASN A 98 -1.70 -5.05 2.41
N SER A 99 -0.85 -4.51 3.30
CA SER A 99 -1.04 -4.66 4.75
C SER A 99 -2.39 -4.08 5.21
N TRP A 100 -2.84 -3.01 4.54
CA TRP A 100 -4.17 -2.44 4.75
C TRP A 100 -5.30 -3.33 4.22
N LEU A 101 -5.03 -4.29 3.34
CA LEU A 101 -6.03 -5.23 2.81
C LEU A 101 -6.18 -6.43 3.77
N THR A 102 -6.89 -6.20 4.88
CA THR A 102 -7.05 -7.23 5.92
C THR A 102 -8.19 -8.20 5.59
N ASN A 103 -8.17 -9.38 6.25
CA ASN A 103 -9.32 -10.29 6.24
C ASN A 103 -10.62 -9.65 6.77
N ASP A 104 -10.50 -8.64 7.62
CA ASP A 104 -11.66 -7.89 8.15
C ASP A 104 -12.32 -7.05 7.06
N LEU A 105 -11.51 -6.34 6.27
CA LEU A 105 -11.96 -5.59 5.10
C LEU A 105 -12.61 -6.52 4.06
N LEU A 106 -11.97 -7.67 3.76
CA LEU A 106 -12.53 -8.64 2.82
C LEU A 106 -13.89 -9.17 3.30
N LYS A 107 -14.02 -9.50 4.59
CA LYS A 107 -15.31 -9.92 5.18
C LYS A 107 -16.37 -8.82 5.13
N GLN A 108 -15.99 -7.56 5.32
CA GLN A 108 -16.93 -6.43 5.21
C GLN A 108 -17.42 -6.23 3.78
N ILE A 109 -16.54 -6.41 2.79
CA ILE A 109 -16.90 -6.35 1.37
C ILE A 109 -17.80 -7.54 0.98
N GLU A 110 -17.46 -8.74 1.43
CA GLU A 110 -18.27 -9.95 1.21
C GLU A 110 -19.64 -9.88 1.90
N GLY A 111 -19.73 -9.19 3.04
CA GLY A 111 -20.97 -9.00 3.78
C GLY A 111 -22.00 -8.09 3.10
N ASP A 112 -21.57 -7.20 2.20
CA ASP A 112 -22.48 -6.42 1.36
C ASP A 112 -22.64 -7.08 -0.02
N GLU A 113 -23.75 -7.80 -0.19
CA GLU A 113 -24.08 -8.51 -1.43
C GLU A 113 -24.05 -7.61 -2.68
N SER A 114 -24.37 -6.32 -2.53
CA SER A 114 -24.33 -5.36 -3.65
C SER A 114 -22.89 -4.99 -4.04
N LEU A 115 -22.00 -4.84 -3.05
CA LEU A 115 -20.58 -4.59 -3.32
C LEU A 115 -19.93 -5.83 -3.93
N ALA A 116 -20.16 -7.01 -3.37
CA ALA A 116 -19.59 -8.27 -3.87
C ALA A 116 -20.01 -8.56 -5.32
N LYS A 117 -21.29 -8.32 -5.66
CA LYS A 117 -21.78 -8.42 -7.05
C LYS A 117 -21.10 -7.41 -7.97
N ASN A 118 -20.91 -6.18 -7.52
CA ASN A 118 -20.27 -5.14 -8.32
C ASN A 118 -18.78 -5.43 -8.53
N PHE A 119 -18.08 -6.02 -7.56
CA PHE A 119 -16.70 -6.50 -7.74
C PHE A 119 -16.58 -7.61 -8.81
N SER A 120 -17.64 -8.39 -9.01
CA SER A 120 -17.69 -9.40 -10.07
C SER A 120 -18.05 -8.83 -11.45
N ASN A 121 -18.42 -7.55 -11.52
CA ASN A 121 -18.86 -6.90 -12.74
C ASN A 121 -17.68 -6.18 -13.44
N PRO A 122 -17.36 -6.52 -14.71
CA PRO A 122 -16.25 -5.90 -15.43
C PRO A 122 -16.38 -4.38 -15.58
N TYR A 123 -17.61 -3.85 -15.60
CA TYR A 123 -17.86 -2.41 -15.69
C TYR A 123 -17.39 -1.64 -14.45
N PHE A 124 -17.63 -2.18 -13.27
CA PHE A 124 -17.18 -1.58 -12.00
C PHE A 124 -15.68 -1.77 -11.79
N MET A 125 -15.11 -2.90 -12.24
CA MET A 125 -13.66 -3.11 -12.19
C MET A 125 -12.89 -2.14 -13.09
N GLU A 126 -13.42 -1.82 -14.28
CA GLU A 126 -12.87 -0.75 -15.12
C GLU A 126 -12.95 0.61 -14.42
N ALA A 127 -14.09 0.90 -13.78
CA ALA A 127 -14.28 2.13 -13.03
C ALA A 127 -13.30 2.24 -11.84
N ILE A 128 -13.08 1.15 -11.09
CA ILE A 128 -12.09 1.08 -9.99
C ILE A 128 -10.68 1.35 -10.53
N ASN A 129 -10.28 0.71 -11.62
CA ASN A 129 -8.96 0.89 -12.21
C ASN A 129 -8.76 2.34 -12.70
N LEU A 130 -9.77 2.91 -13.36
CA LEU A 130 -9.76 4.32 -13.76
C LEU A 130 -9.70 5.25 -12.55
N PHE A 131 -10.42 4.95 -11.47
CA PHE A 131 -10.41 5.77 -10.26
C PHE A 131 -9.07 5.73 -9.54
N GLN A 132 -8.38 4.58 -9.54
CA GLN A 132 -7.03 4.44 -8.97
C GLN A 132 -5.98 5.19 -9.77
N GLN A 133 -6.07 5.18 -11.11
CA GLN A 133 -5.08 5.83 -11.98
C GLN A 133 -5.36 7.33 -12.18
N LYS A 134 -6.63 7.68 -12.39
CA LYS A 134 -7.10 9.02 -12.80
C LYS A 134 -8.49 9.32 -12.23
N PRO A 135 -8.57 9.77 -10.97
CA PRO A 135 -9.86 10.03 -10.30
C PRO A 135 -10.71 11.09 -11.02
N GLU A 136 -10.10 12.13 -11.59
CA GLU A 136 -10.84 13.18 -12.31
C GLU A 136 -11.54 12.66 -13.58
N GLU A 137 -10.88 11.76 -14.32
CA GLU A 137 -11.42 11.17 -15.55
C GLU A 137 -12.52 10.16 -15.20
N ALA A 138 -12.33 9.38 -14.14
CA ALA A 138 -13.33 8.46 -13.62
C ALA A 138 -14.61 9.20 -13.19
N LEU A 139 -14.50 10.34 -12.48
CA LEU A 139 -15.65 11.14 -12.08
C LEU A 139 -16.38 11.77 -13.28
N LYS A 140 -15.66 12.17 -14.33
CA LYS A 140 -16.30 12.65 -15.58
C LYS A 140 -17.04 11.54 -16.32
N LYS A 141 -16.47 10.33 -16.35
CA LYS A 141 -17.03 9.17 -17.08
C LYS A 141 -18.17 8.47 -16.34
N TYR A 142 -18.04 8.33 -15.02
CA TYR A 142 -18.96 7.55 -14.18
C TYR A 142 -19.74 8.39 -13.17
N GLY A 143 -19.44 9.68 -13.00
CA GLY A 143 -20.12 10.54 -12.03
C GLY A 143 -21.61 10.77 -12.31
N HIS A 144 -22.06 10.51 -13.54
CA HIS A 144 -23.47 10.52 -13.91
C HIS A 144 -24.18 9.16 -13.69
N ASN A 145 -23.43 8.10 -13.37
CA ASN A 145 -23.99 6.79 -13.06
C ASN A 145 -24.18 6.64 -11.55
N ALA A 146 -25.44 6.71 -11.11
CA ALA A 146 -25.81 6.60 -9.70
C ALA A 146 -25.38 5.27 -9.07
N GLU A 147 -25.37 4.16 -9.81
CA GLU A 147 -24.98 2.85 -9.27
C GLU A 147 -23.48 2.80 -8.95
N VAL A 148 -22.64 3.35 -9.84
CA VAL A 148 -21.19 3.44 -9.65
C VAL A 148 -20.86 4.38 -8.49
N MET A 149 -21.53 5.53 -8.42
CA MET A 149 -21.32 6.47 -7.32
C MET A 149 -21.77 5.90 -5.97
N THR A 150 -22.90 5.18 -5.94
CA THR A 150 -23.37 4.49 -4.73
C THR A 150 -22.40 3.39 -4.30
N PHE A 151 -21.84 2.66 -5.26
CA PHE A 151 -20.78 1.68 -5.00
C PHE A 151 -19.53 2.34 -4.38
N PHE A 152 -19.03 3.43 -4.97
CA PHE A 152 -17.86 4.12 -4.44
C PHE A 152 -18.11 4.75 -3.06
N ASP A 153 -19.29 5.32 -2.81
CA ASP A 153 -19.67 5.84 -1.50
C ASP A 153 -19.68 4.73 -0.44
N LYS A 154 -20.30 3.58 -0.74
CA LYS A 154 -20.30 2.42 0.14
C LYS A 154 -18.89 1.88 0.40
N MET A 155 -18.08 1.76 -0.65
CA MET A 155 -16.70 1.30 -0.53
C MET A 155 -15.86 2.29 0.30
N ALA A 156 -16.01 3.60 0.10
CA ALA A 156 -15.33 4.63 0.87
C ALA A 156 -15.73 4.60 2.35
N LYS A 157 -17.01 4.35 2.67
CA LYS A 157 -17.48 4.15 4.05
C LYS A 157 -16.79 2.96 4.71
N ILE A 158 -16.77 1.80 4.04
CA ILE A 158 -16.09 0.61 4.56
C ILE A 158 -14.60 0.89 4.77
N LEU A 159 -13.93 1.44 3.77
CA LEU A 159 -12.51 1.78 3.86
C LEU A 159 -12.23 2.77 4.98
N GLY A 160 -13.05 3.81 5.14
CA GLY A 160 -12.93 4.77 6.24
C GLY A 160 -13.03 4.10 7.61
N THR A 161 -14.04 3.24 7.81
CA THR A 161 -14.19 2.48 9.06
C THR A 161 -13.02 1.52 9.30
N HIS A 162 -12.50 0.90 8.23
CA HIS A 162 -11.40 -0.04 8.29
C HIS A 162 -10.07 0.64 8.64
N PHE A 163 -9.76 1.78 8.01
CA PHE A 163 -8.57 2.57 8.36
C PHE A 163 -8.64 3.13 9.78
N THR A 164 -9.82 3.54 10.23
CA THR A 164 -10.03 3.96 11.63
C THR A 164 -9.77 2.79 12.58
N SER A 165 -10.28 1.60 12.27
CA SER A 165 -10.07 0.37 13.04
C SER A 165 -8.59 -0.05 13.08
N ILE A 166 -7.85 0.10 11.97
CA ILE A 166 -6.40 -0.14 11.95
C ILE A 166 -5.69 0.86 12.87
N ALA A 167 -5.97 2.17 12.74
CA ALA A 167 -5.35 3.19 13.58
C ALA A 167 -5.60 2.94 15.08
N ASP A 168 -6.84 2.61 15.45
CA ASP A 168 -7.21 2.27 16.83
C ASP A 168 -6.49 1.00 17.33
N LYS A 169 -6.32 -0.01 16.46
CA LYS A 169 -5.60 -1.25 16.78
C LYS A 169 -4.10 -0.98 16.91
N GLU A 170 -3.50 -0.15 16.07
CA GLU A 170 -2.09 0.24 16.19
C GLU A 170 -1.83 1.04 17.46
N ASP A 171 -2.70 1.98 17.81
CA ASP A 171 -2.59 2.74 19.06
C ASP A 171 -2.77 1.85 20.30
N LYS A 172 -3.65 0.85 20.24
CA LYS A 172 -3.78 -0.15 21.31
C LYS A 172 -2.57 -1.08 21.35
N GLN A 173 -2.04 -1.51 20.20
CA GLN A 173 -0.86 -2.37 20.13
C GLN A 173 0.40 -1.68 20.63
N LYS A 174 0.59 -0.38 20.33
CA LYS A 174 1.66 0.44 20.92
C LYS A 174 1.54 0.56 22.44
N LYS A 175 0.31 0.54 22.99
CA LYS A 175 0.07 0.54 24.45
C LYS A 175 0.22 -0.85 25.09
N THR A 176 0.13 -1.94 24.34
CA THR A 176 0.24 -3.31 24.85
C THR A 176 1.60 -3.95 24.64
N ASN A 177 2.46 -3.39 23.77
CA ASN A 177 3.88 -3.76 23.68
C ASN A 177 4.70 -3.07 24.77
N VAL A 178 4.10 -2.94 25.95
CA VAL A 178 4.74 -2.55 27.19
C VAL A 178 4.74 -3.85 27.97
N ASP A 179 5.93 -4.37 28.25
CA ASP A 179 6.12 -5.64 28.97
C ASP A 179 5.09 -5.76 30.10
N PRO A 180 4.36 -6.89 30.24
CA PRO A 180 3.39 -7.07 31.33
C PRO A 180 3.98 -6.74 32.71
N GLU A 181 5.29 -6.89 32.89
CA GLU A 181 6.01 -6.47 34.08
C GLU A 181 6.05 -4.93 34.24
N VAL A 182 6.37 -4.19 33.17
CA VAL A 182 6.34 -2.72 33.15
C VAL A 182 4.93 -2.18 33.40
N ASN A 183 3.89 -2.83 32.89
CA ASN A 183 2.51 -2.41 33.11
C ASN A 183 2.08 -2.59 34.58
N LYS A 184 2.55 -3.66 35.23
CA LYS A 184 2.36 -3.90 36.67
C LYS A 184 3.14 -2.88 37.52
N LEU A 185 4.33 -2.49 37.08
CA LEU A 185 5.14 -1.47 37.74
C LEU A 185 4.54 -0.06 37.62
N LEU A 186 3.91 0.27 36.48
CA LEU A 186 3.20 1.53 36.27
C LEU A 186 1.93 1.67 37.14
N GLN A 187 1.40 0.55 37.66
CA GLN A 187 0.27 0.56 38.60
C GLN A 187 0.69 0.86 40.04
N ASP A 188 1.99 0.77 40.36
CA ASP A 188 2.49 1.14 41.69
C ASP A 188 2.57 2.67 41.81
N GLU A 189 1.85 3.23 42.78
CA GLU A 189 1.80 4.67 43.04
C GLU A 189 3.19 5.23 43.36
N GLN A 190 4.06 4.46 44.02
CA GLN A 190 5.42 4.93 44.33
C GLN A 190 6.26 5.06 43.06
N VAL A 191 6.12 4.13 42.12
CA VAL A 191 6.83 4.14 40.84
C VAL A 191 6.33 5.29 39.97
N ARG A 192 5.01 5.50 39.94
CA ARG A 192 4.42 6.61 39.20
C ARG A 192 4.89 7.97 39.71
N GLN A 193 4.93 8.16 41.03
CA GLN A 193 5.46 9.39 41.63
C GLN A 193 6.94 9.60 41.29
N LEU A 194 7.72 8.52 41.24
CA LEU A 194 9.14 8.57 40.91
C LEU A 194 9.38 8.88 39.43
N LEU A 195 8.53 8.39 38.53
CA LEU A 195 8.55 8.73 37.10
C LEU A 195 8.05 10.15 36.82
N LEU A 196 7.24 10.74 37.70
CA LEU A 196 6.77 12.12 37.61
C LEU A 196 7.75 13.14 38.19
N ASP A 197 8.81 12.68 38.86
CA ASP A 197 9.78 13.55 39.48
C ASP A 197 10.58 14.33 38.41
N PRO A 198 10.63 15.67 38.47
CA PRO A 198 11.27 16.49 37.44
C PRO A 198 12.75 16.14 37.22
N ASP A 199 13.46 15.74 38.28
CA ASP A 199 14.87 15.38 38.19
C ASP A 199 15.05 14.05 37.47
N VAL A 200 14.18 13.07 37.74
CA VAL A 200 14.15 11.75 37.09
C VAL A 200 13.80 11.88 35.61
N VAL A 201 12.79 12.68 35.26
CA VAL A 201 12.41 12.92 33.86
C VAL A 201 13.55 13.57 33.09
N LYS A 202 14.23 14.54 33.70
CA LYS A 202 15.40 15.20 33.11
C LYS A 202 16.56 14.22 32.91
N PHE A 203 16.78 13.31 33.86
CA PHE A 203 17.76 12.23 33.72
C PHE A 203 17.40 11.25 32.60
N MET A 204 16.13 10.83 32.50
CA MET A 204 15.63 10.00 31.40
C MET A 204 15.82 10.67 30.03
N LYS A 205 15.63 11.99 29.98
CA LYS A 205 15.93 12.78 28.79
C LYS A 205 17.43 12.74 28.45
N PHE A 206 18.31 12.90 29.43
CA PHE A 206 19.75 12.75 29.20
C PHE A 206 20.13 11.35 28.74
N LEU A 207 19.53 10.28 29.27
CA LEU A 207 19.79 8.93 28.76
C LEU A 207 19.43 8.75 27.28
N ARG A 208 18.41 9.47 26.79
CA ARG A 208 17.98 9.42 25.38
C ARG A 208 18.83 10.29 24.46
N GLU A 209 19.16 11.51 24.90
CA GLU A 209 19.81 12.51 24.05
C GLU A 209 21.34 12.51 24.21
N GLU A 210 21.84 12.35 25.43
CA GLU A 210 23.24 12.56 25.81
C GLU A 210 23.68 11.60 26.94
N PRO A 211 24.08 10.35 26.60
CA PRO A 211 24.39 9.32 27.60
C PRO A 211 25.55 9.71 28.53
N ASP A 212 26.54 10.45 28.03
CA ASP A 212 27.67 10.93 28.83
C ASP A 212 27.23 11.85 29.98
N LYS A 213 26.25 12.74 29.72
CA LYS A 213 25.69 13.61 30.75
C LYS A 213 24.89 12.81 31.77
N ALA A 214 24.15 11.80 31.35
CA ALA A 214 23.44 10.92 32.28
C ALA A 214 24.42 10.18 33.21
N GLN A 215 25.51 9.61 32.68
CA GLN A 215 26.54 8.97 33.50
C GLN A 215 27.20 9.94 34.48
N TRP A 216 27.45 11.18 34.04
CA TRP A 216 27.97 12.23 34.93
C TRP A 216 26.98 12.57 36.05
N VAL A 217 25.70 12.79 35.71
CA VAL A 217 24.64 13.05 36.69
C VAL A 217 24.53 11.89 37.69
N MET A 218 24.65 10.62 37.26
CA MET A 218 24.63 9.49 38.19
C MET A 218 25.83 9.46 39.16
N ARG A 219 26.98 10.02 38.75
CA ARG A 219 28.19 10.13 39.59
C ARG A 219 28.14 11.31 40.55
N THR A 220 27.56 12.44 40.12
CA THR A 220 27.54 13.70 40.89
C THR A 220 26.22 13.97 41.61
N ALA A 221 25.19 13.16 41.36
CA ALA A 221 23.88 13.29 42.00
C ALA A 221 23.96 13.20 43.52
N ASP A 222 23.06 13.93 44.16
CA ASP A 222 22.74 13.88 45.58
C ASP A 222 22.22 12.49 46.01
N ALA A 223 22.34 12.19 47.30
CA ALA A 223 21.95 10.89 47.86
C ALA A 223 20.48 10.54 47.58
N THR A 224 19.61 11.56 47.55
CA THR A 224 18.18 11.41 47.25
C THR A 224 17.93 11.04 45.79
N MET A 225 18.52 11.75 44.82
CA MET A 225 18.39 11.43 43.40
C MET A 225 19.01 10.06 43.05
N ARG A 226 20.16 9.74 43.64
CA ARG A 226 20.80 8.43 43.44
C ARG A 226 19.92 7.28 43.93
N GLY A 227 19.27 7.44 45.08
CA GLY A 227 18.31 6.46 45.59
C GLY A 227 17.11 6.26 44.65
N LYS A 228 16.62 7.32 44.01
CA LYS A 228 15.55 7.23 43.00
C LYS A 228 16.00 6.46 41.75
N ILE A 229 17.16 6.79 41.21
CA ILE A 229 17.73 6.10 40.03
C ILE A 229 17.96 4.62 40.35
N GLN A 230 18.56 4.32 41.51
CA GLN A 230 18.83 2.94 41.92
C GLN A 230 17.53 2.13 42.05
N ARG A 231 16.46 2.74 42.56
CA ARG A 231 15.15 2.10 42.63
C ARG A 231 14.56 1.82 41.24
N LEU A 232 14.74 2.71 40.26
CA LEU A 232 14.33 2.42 38.88
C LEU A 232 15.12 1.26 38.24
N VAL A 233 16.39 1.12 38.61
CA VAL A 233 17.24 0.01 38.16
C VAL A 233 16.80 -1.31 38.81
N GLU A 234 16.51 -1.30 40.12
CA GLU A 234 15.98 -2.47 40.84
C GLU A 234 14.63 -2.94 40.29
N LEU A 235 13.80 -1.99 39.83
CA LEU A 235 12.51 -2.29 39.20
C LEU A 235 12.63 -2.72 37.74
N GLY A 236 13.84 -2.78 37.16
CA GLY A 236 14.06 -3.16 35.77
C GLY A 236 13.56 -2.14 34.74
N LEU A 237 13.14 -0.94 35.18
CA LEU A 237 12.72 0.15 34.29
C LEU A 237 13.92 0.86 33.65
N LEU A 238 15.10 0.75 34.28
CA LEU A 238 16.35 1.28 33.77
C LEU A 238 17.43 0.20 33.77
N SER A 239 18.06 0.03 32.61
CA SER A 239 19.31 -0.70 32.46
C SER A 239 20.44 0.31 32.38
N VAL A 240 21.37 0.26 33.34
CA VAL A 240 22.61 1.03 33.29
C VAL A 240 23.70 0.05 32.85
N ALA A 241 24.08 0.15 31.57
CA ALA A 241 25.22 -0.57 31.00
C ALA A 241 26.50 0.26 31.10
#